data_AF-A0A2S5TM15-F1
#
_entry.id   AF-A0A2S5TM15-F1
#
_cell.length_a   1.000
_cell.length_b   1.000
_cell.length_c   1.000
_cell.angle_alpha   90.00
_cell.angle_beta   90.00
_cell.angle_gamma   90.00
#
_symmetry.space_group_name_H-M   'P 1'
#
loop_
_entity.id
_entity.type
_entity.pdbx_description
1 polymer ?
#
loop_
_entity_poly.entity_id
_entity_poly.type
_entity_poly.pdbx_seq_one_letter_code
_entity_poly.pdbx_strand_id
1 'polypeptide(L)'
;MAHQFGASRVLLLGYDMQRTGGKSHWHGDHPRPLGNLGKLLPNKWVLQMDRLAQDAVERGLEIINCSRETALRCFPRKPIVECLGE
;
A
#
# COMPACT_ATOMS: atom_id res chain seq x y z
N MET A 1 9.30 -7.27 5.33
CA MET A 1 10.49 -6.86 6.13
C MET A 1 10.11 -6.23 7.47
N ALA A 2 9.27 -5.18 7.55
CA ALA A 2 8.96 -4.50 8.82
C ALA A 2 8.66 -5.44 10.01
N HIS A 3 7.76 -6.42 9.82
CA HIS A 3 7.46 -7.44 10.84
C HIS A 3 8.67 -8.27 11.28
N GLN A 4 9.53 -8.70 10.35
CA GLN A 4 10.73 -9.48 10.65
C GLN A 4 11.75 -8.68 11.47
N PHE A 5 11.67 -7.35 11.42
CA PHE A 5 12.44 -6.44 12.26
C PHE A 5 11.69 -6.03 13.55
N GLY A 6 10.62 -6.74 13.91
CA GLY A 6 9.92 -6.56 15.19
C GLY A 6 8.78 -5.55 15.19
N ALA A 7 8.42 -4.95 14.05
CA ALA A 7 7.25 -4.08 14.01
C ALA A 7 5.95 -4.89 14.17
N SER A 8 5.12 -4.50 15.14
CA SER A 8 3.78 -5.06 15.35
C SER A 8 2.68 -4.22 14.69
N ARG A 9 2.97 -2.94 14.40
CA ARG A 9 2.07 -1.97 13.76
C ARG A 9 2.75 -1.31 12.58
N VAL A 10 2.07 -1.25 11.44
CA VAL A 10 2.59 -0.67 10.19
C VAL A 10 1.58 0.30 9.60
N LEU A 11 2.01 1.56 9.42
CA LEU A 11 1.24 2.58 8.72
C LEU A 11 1.74 2.70 7.28
N LEU A 12 0.86 2.47 6.32
CA LEU A 12 1.15 2.59 4.90
C LEU A 12 0.78 3.99 4.41
N LEU A 13 1.67 4.67 3.69
CA LEU A 13 1.40 5.96 3.05
C LEU A 13 1.88 5.94 1.60
N GLY A 14 1.02 6.29 0.66
CA GLY A 14 1.31 6.20 -0.78
C GLY A 14 1.16 4.79 -1.36
N TYR A 15 0.50 3.88 -0.64
CA TYR A 15 0.21 2.52 -1.09
C TYR A 15 -1.19 2.48 -1.71
N ASP A 16 -1.29 2.90 -2.97
CA ASP A 16 -2.56 3.06 -3.68
C ASP A 16 -2.87 1.91 -4.65
N MET A 17 -1.85 1.36 -5.32
CA MET A 17 -1.95 0.31 -6.34
C MET A 17 -2.92 0.65 -7.46
N GLN A 18 -2.99 1.92 -7.83
CA GLN A 18 -3.85 2.42 -8.91
C GLN A 18 -3.21 3.62 -9.59
N ARG A 19 -3.89 4.16 -10.60
CA ARG A 19 -3.58 5.50 -11.11
C ARG A 19 -4.40 6.52 -10.36
N THR A 20 -3.75 7.60 -9.95
CA THR A 20 -4.41 8.73 -9.29
C THR A 20 -4.29 9.94 -10.21
N GLY A 21 -5.43 10.49 -10.64
CA GLY A 21 -5.48 11.52 -11.68
C GLY A 21 -4.83 11.10 -13.02
N GLY A 22 -4.90 9.81 -13.35
CA GLY A 22 -4.31 9.24 -14.57
C GLY A 22 -2.80 8.99 -14.53
N LYS A 23 -2.11 9.37 -13.44
CA LYS A 23 -0.65 9.23 -13.29
C LYS A 23 -0.26 7.88 -12.70
N SER A 24 0.89 7.35 -13.14
CA SER A 24 1.46 6.09 -12.64
C SER A 24 2.10 6.22 -11.26
N HIS A 25 2.57 7.42 -10.93
CA HIS A 25 3.30 7.74 -9.71
C HIS A 25 2.85 9.11 -9.18
N TRP A 26 3.25 9.41 -7.95
CA TRP A 26 3.12 10.77 -7.40
C TRP A 26 4.06 11.77 -8.09
N HIS A 27 5.21 11.28 -8.59
CA HIS A 27 6.13 12.02 -9.46
C HIS A 27 5.88 11.70 -10.95
N GLY A 28 6.68 12.28 -11.84
CA GLY A 28 6.61 12.00 -13.28
C GLY A 28 6.98 10.55 -13.63
N ASP A 29 6.55 10.08 -14.79
CA ASP A 29 6.97 8.77 -15.30
C ASP A 29 8.48 8.74 -15.52
N HIS A 30 9.08 7.60 -15.21
CA HIS A 30 10.51 7.40 -15.42
C HIS A 30 10.83 7.30 -16.92
N PRO A 31 11.98 7.85 -17.36
CA PRO A 31 12.45 7.66 -18.71
C PRO A 31 12.86 6.20 -18.96
N ARG A 32 12.83 5.78 -20.22
CA ARG A 32 13.33 4.46 -20.61
C ARG A 32 14.81 4.32 -20.24
N PRO A 33 15.25 3.14 -19.77
CA PRO A 33 14.54 1.85 -19.82
C PRO A 33 13.69 1.52 -18.58
N LEU A 34 13.52 2.45 -17.63
CA LEU A 34 12.81 2.17 -16.38
C LEU A 34 11.32 1.93 -16.62
N GLY A 35 10.76 1.02 -15.83
CA GLY A 35 9.34 0.68 -15.88
C GLY A 35 8.47 1.76 -15.24
N ASN A 36 7.26 1.90 -15.77
CA ASN A 36 6.15 2.62 -15.14
C ASN A 36 5.00 1.65 -14.90
N LEU A 37 3.93 2.11 -14.23
CA LEU A 37 2.79 1.25 -13.89
C LEU A 37 2.11 0.69 -15.14
N GLY A 38 2.35 -0.59 -15.45
CA GLY A 38 1.68 -1.32 -16.53
C GLY A 38 0.20 -1.58 -16.26
N LYS A 39 -0.58 -1.85 -17.31
CA LYS A 39 -2.06 -1.99 -17.21
C LYS A 39 -2.54 -3.09 -16.25
N LEU A 40 -1.83 -4.22 -16.20
CA LEU A 40 -2.21 -5.39 -15.40
C LEU A 40 -1.59 -5.42 -14.00
N LEU A 41 -0.58 -4.58 -13.75
CA LEU A 41 0.15 -4.56 -12.47
C LEU A 41 -0.73 -4.18 -11.27
N PRO A 42 -1.63 -3.15 -11.36
CA PRO A 42 -2.56 -2.82 -10.29
C PRO A 42 -3.30 -4.03 -9.72
N ASN A 43 -4.00 -4.78 -10.58
CA ASN A 43 -4.82 -5.92 -10.15
C ASN A 43 -3.96 -7.02 -9.53
N LYS A 44 -2.78 -7.29 -10.09
CA LYS A 44 -1.84 -8.27 -9.52
C LYS A 44 -1.38 -7.86 -8.12
N TRP A 45 -1.04 -6.59 -7.92
CA TRP A 45 -0.57 -6.09 -6.63
C TRP A 45 -1.67 -6.06 -5.58
N VAL A 46 -2.91 -5.69 -5.96
CA VAL A 46 -4.07 -5.77 -5.06
C VAL A 46 -4.24 -7.20 -4.53
N LEU A 47 -4.24 -8.21 -5.40
CA LEU A 47 -4.37 -9.61 -4.99
C LEU A 47 -3.22 -10.09 -4.07
N GLN A 48 -2.01 -9.56 -4.27
CA GLN A 48 -0.88 -9.87 -3.39
C GLN A 48 -1.04 -9.21 -2.02
N MET A 49 -1.59 -7.99 -1.97
CA MET A 49 -1.89 -7.30 -0.72
C MET A 49 -3.03 -7.96 0.05
N ASP A 50 -4.04 -8.53 -0.64
CA ASP A 50 -5.09 -9.32 -0.01
C ASP A 50 -4.51 -10.53 0.75
N ARG A 51 -3.56 -11.25 0.13
CA ARG A 51 -2.86 -12.38 0.78
C ARG A 51 -2.01 -11.90 1.96
N LEU A 52 -1.28 -10.80 1.79
CA LEU A 52 -0.50 -10.20 2.87
C LEU A 52 -1.38 -9.80 4.07
N ALA A 53 -2.59 -9.30 3.82
CA ALA A 53 -3.52 -8.95 4.89
C ALA A 53 -3.98 -10.18 5.67
N GLN A 54 -4.19 -11.32 5.02
CA GLN A 54 -4.50 -12.59 5.69
C GLN A 54 -3.34 -13.04 6.57
N ASP A 55 -2.11 -13.08 6.02
CA ASP A 55 -0.91 -13.42 6.78
C ASP A 55 -0.68 -12.46 7.96
N ALA A 56 -1.02 -11.18 7.80
CA ALA A 56 -0.89 -10.18 8.85
C ALA A 56 -1.82 -10.47 10.04
N VAL A 57 -3.08 -10.82 9.77
CA VAL A 57 -4.04 -11.20 10.81
C VAL A 57 -3.57 -12.44 11.57
N GLU A 58 -3.11 -13.47 10.86
CA GLU A 58 -2.59 -14.70 11.47
C GLU A 58 -1.37 -14.45 12.38
N ARG A 59 -0.60 -13.41 12.07
CA ARG A 59 0.61 -13.01 12.82
C ARG A 59 0.35 -11.91 13.85
N GLY A 60 -0.90 -11.48 14.02
CA GLY A 60 -1.27 -10.42 14.96
C GLY A 60 -0.67 -9.05 14.60
N LEU A 61 -0.46 -8.78 13.31
CA LEU A 61 0.08 -7.53 12.79
C LEU A 61 -1.04 -6.54 12.47
N GLU A 62 -0.96 -5.34 13.04
CA GLU A 62 -1.85 -4.24 12.65
C GLU A 62 -1.26 -3.51 11.43
N ILE A 63 -2.02 -3.47 10.34
CA ILE A 63 -1.64 -2.71 9.14
C ILE A 63 -2.77 -1.74 8.81
N ILE A 64 -2.46 -0.45 8.76
CA ILE A 64 -3.41 0.63 8.43
C ILE A 64 -2.92 1.33 7.18
N ASN A 65 -3.81 1.55 6.20
CA ASN A 65 -3.49 2.34 5.01
C ASN A 65 -3.97 3.78 5.15
N CYS A 66 -3.01 4.69 5.25
CA CYS A 66 -3.22 6.13 5.38
C CYS A 66 -3.25 6.87 4.03
N SER A 67 -3.29 6.16 2.92
CA SER A 67 -3.40 6.75 1.58
C SER A 67 -4.81 7.29 1.32
N ARG A 68 -4.89 8.53 0.84
CA ARG A 68 -6.17 9.25 0.57
C ARG A 68 -6.97 8.63 -0.57
N GLU A 69 -6.28 8.13 -1.58
CA GLU A 69 -6.85 7.39 -2.70
C GLU A 69 -6.08 6.08 -2.81
N THR A 70 -6.79 4.96 -2.88
CA THR A 70 -6.18 3.62 -2.94
C THR A 70 -7.21 2.61 -3.45
N ALA A 71 -6.74 1.66 -4.25
CA ALA A 71 -7.50 0.48 -4.66
C ALA A 71 -7.45 -0.64 -3.60
N LEU A 72 -6.55 -0.54 -2.61
CA LEU A 72 -6.44 -1.52 -1.54
C LEU A 72 -7.64 -1.40 -0.59
N ARG A 73 -8.40 -2.49 -0.47
CA ARG A 73 -9.54 -2.62 0.44
C ARG A 73 -9.30 -3.58 1.60
N CYS A 74 -8.18 -4.32 1.56
CA CYS A 74 -7.81 -5.33 2.54
C CYS A 74 -7.28 -4.77 3.88
N PHE A 75 -6.98 -3.47 3.95
CA PHE A 75 -6.48 -2.82 5.16
C PHE A 75 -7.47 -1.72 5.61
N PRO A 76 -7.70 -1.55 6.93
CA PRO A 76 -8.39 -0.39 7.46
C PRO A 76 -7.77 0.92 6.97
N ARG A 77 -8.61 1.94 6.74
CA ARG A 77 -8.17 3.26 6.25
C ARG A 77 -8.40 4.32 7.31
N LYS A 78 -7.36 5.10 7.61
CA LYS A 78 -7.41 6.24 8.54
C LYS A 78 -6.49 7.36 8.05
N PRO A 79 -6.82 8.64 8.26
CA PRO A 79 -5.87 9.73 8.06
C PRO A 79 -4.59 9.52 8.88
N ILE A 80 -3.42 9.79 8.29
CA ILE A 80 -2.14 9.55 8.99
C ILE A 80 -2.04 10.31 10.31
N VAL A 81 -2.61 11.52 10.38
CA VAL A 81 -2.61 12.36 11.59
C VAL A 81 -3.35 11.72 12.76
N GLU A 82 -4.32 10.85 12.51
CA GLU A 82 -5.02 10.11 13.57
C GLU A 82 -4.19 8.94 14.10
N CYS A 83 -3.22 8.45 13.32
CA CYS A 83 -2.44 7.26 13.65
C CYS A 83 -1.06 7.57 14.27
N LEU A 84 -0.63 8.82 14.25
CA LEU A 84 0.64 9.28 14.82
C LEU A 84 0.47 9.60 16.31
N GLY A 85 1.38 9.10 17.15
CA GLY A 85 1.39 9.40 18.59
C GLY A 85 0.45 8.54 19.45
N GLU A 86 -0.14 7.49 18.86
CA GLU A 86 -0.79 6.38 19.59
C GLU A 86 0.22 5.49 20.32
#